data_AF-A0A1V5LHN0-F1
#
_entry.id   AF-A0A1V5LHN0-F1
#
_cell.length_a   1.000
_cell.length_b   1.000
_cell.length_c   1.000
_cell.angle_alpha   90.00
_cell.angle_beta   90.00
_cell.angle_gamma   90.00
#
_symmetry.space_group_name_H-M   'P 1'
#
loop_
_entity.id
_entity.type
_entity.pdbx_description
1 polymer ?
#
loop_
_entity_poly.entity_id
_entity_poly.type
_entity_poly.pdbx_seq_one_letter_code
_entity_poly.pdbx_strand_id
1 'polypeptide(L)'
;MFAPIARCYAHGILDKRCVEKPVLAPWPRNQVQRPRANADYAAMLRAWQQYLPKGTDAFVFDYHFWWSVAKDLLSTDFAGVLHDDVRQYADASVNGMLACQTQRNTFPTGLPQAAMAAYLWSADATPDVVEADYLAAAFGLDATLARDFLHEFTTATGACGHGNKYWLHLPKRRVRSVRRVLRTALPRLRGALAAAEHPVWKRSLKLLLVFVQYQQKLWRAFAARANGNPQAATFIQETIAFLQRGEKQLHPWMDTPYYIRILRDELLPDWAEEDATMAAGV
;
A
#
# COMPACT_ATOMS: atom_id res chain seq x y z
N MET A 1 9.43 20.45 11.50
CA MET A 1 8.53 19.34 11.09
C MET A 1 7.99 19.64 9.70
N PHE A 2 8.16 18.71 8.76
CA PHE A 2 7.58 18.75 7.42
C PHE A 2 6.48 17.68 7.31
N ALA A 3 5.28 18.00 6.80
CA ALA A 3 4.15 17.05 6.80
C ALA A 3 3.45 17.01 5.43
N PRO A 4 3.94 16.20 4.47
CA PRO A 4 3.42 16.14 3.12
C PRO A 4 2.16 15.25 3.02
N ILE A 5 1.11 15.60 3.78
CA ILE A 5 -0.03 14.71 4.05
C ILE A 5 -0.64 14.03 2.82
N ALA A 6 -0.83 14.73 1.69
CA ALA A 6 -1.52 14.18 0.52
C ALA A 6 -0.58 13.76 -0.63
N ARG A 7 0.70 13.50 -0.31
CA ARG A 7 1.71 13.08 -1.28
C ARG A 7 1.41 11.74 -1.97
N CYS A 8 2.19 11.45 -3.00
CA CYS A 8 2.26 10.13 -3.60
C CYS A 8 3.05 9.16 -2.72
N TYR A 9 2.46 8.00 -2.44
CA TYR A 9 3.14 6.87 -1.80
C TYR A 9 3.54 5.76 -2.79
N ALA A 10 3.39 6.01 -4.10
CA ALA A 10 3.90 5.11 -5.15
C ALA A 10 5.30 5.50 -5.64
N HIS A 11 5.82 6.65 -5.19
CA HIS A 11 7.13 7.19 -5.55
C HIS A 11 7.79 7.82 -4.34
N GLY A 12 9.12 7.87 -4.31
CA GLY A 12 9.89 8.63 -3.32
C GLY A 12 9.64 10.15 -3.41
N ILE A 13 9.89 10.88 -2.32
CA ILE A 13 9.56 12.31 -2.16
C ILE A 13 10.28 13.24 -3.15
N LEU A 14 11.46 12.84 -3.62
CA LEU A 14 12.25 13.56 -4.62
C LEU A 14 12.24 12.89 -6.00
N ASP A 15 11.39 11.88 -6.23
CA ASP A 15 11.27 11.23 -7.53
C ASP A 15 10.80 12.22 -8.60
N LYS A 16 11.69 12.52 -9.56
CA LYS A 16 11.45 13.47 -10.66
C LYS A 16 10.33 13.04 -11.61
N ARG A 17 9.92 11.78 -11.58
CA ARG A 17 8.80 11.25 -12.38
C ARG A 17 7.45 11.62 -11.75
N CYS A 18 7.42 11.91 -10.45
CA CYS A 18 6.18 12.23 -9.72
C CYS A 18 5.85 13.73 -9.83
N VAL A 19 5.45 14.16 -11.03
CA VAL A 19 5.09 15.54 -11.36
C VAL A 19 3.63 15.65 -11.80
N GLU A 20 2.95 16.73 -11.41
CA GLU A 20 1.67 17.15 -12.00
C GLU A 20 1.89 18.41 -12.86
N LYS A 21 0.96 18.67 -13.79
CA LYS A 21 0.91 19.91 -14.56
C LYS A 21 -0.46 20.57 -14.31
N PRO A 22 -0.56 21.89 -14.07
CA PRO A 22 0.53 22.90 -14.00
C PRO A 22 1.19 23.01 -12.62
N VAL A 23 2.36 23.66 -12.60
CA VAL A 23 3.20 23.94 -11.42
C VAL A 23 2.52 24.96 -10.49
N LEU A 24 2.73 24.79 -9.17
CA LEU A 24 2.32 25.68 -8.07
C LEU A 24 2.05 27.14 -8.47
N ALA A 25 0.77 27.54 -8.48
CA ALA A 25 0.34 28.92 -8.58
C ALA A 25 0.25 29.58 -7.18
N PRO A 26 0.23 30.92 -7.07
CA PRO A 26 -0.03 31.60 -5.80
C PRO A 26 -1.33 31.10 -5.16
N TRP A 27 -1.29 30.79 -3.86
CA TRP A 27 -2.42 30.23 -3.12
C TRP A 27 -3.55 31.27 -2.96
N PRO A 28 -4.76 31.04 -3.51
CA PRO A 28 -5.88 31.92 -3.23
C PRO A 28 -6.37 31.68 -1.79
N ARG A 29 -6.66 32.77 -1.07
CA ARG A 29 -7.17 32.71 0.31
C ARG A 29 -8.44 31.85 0.35
N ASN A 30 -8.49 30.87 1.26
CA ASN A 30 -9.59 29.92 1.45
C ASN A 30 -9.89 28.98 0.26
N GLN A 31 -8.97 28.86 -0.71
CA GLN A 31 -9.12 27.96 -1.86
C GLN A 31 -7.90 27.05 -1.97
N VAL A 32 -7.57 26.36 -0.87
CA VAL A 32 -6.40 25.46 -0.81
C VAL A 32 -6.65 24.24 -1.70
N GLN A 33 -5.91 24.17 -2.80
CA GLN A 33 -5.81 22.96 -3.62
C GLN A 33 -4.66 22.11 -3.10
N ARG A 34 -4.93 20.87 -2.68
CA ARG A 34 -3.85 20.01 -2.17
C ARG A 34 -3.00 19.57 -3.35
N PRO A 35 -1.66 19.79 -3.33
CA PRO A 35 -0.80 19.13 -4.29
C PRO A 35 -0.96 17.63 -4.13
N ARG A 36 -0.84 16.90 -5.23
CA ARG A 36 -0.78 15.45 -5.15
C ARG A 36 0.64 14.98 -5.44
N ALA A 37 1.30 15.56 -6.45
CA ALA A 37 2.67 15.23 -6.86
C ALA A 37 3.74 15.51 -5.79
N ASN A 38 4.69 14.58 -5.64
CA ASN A 38 5.83 14.74 -4.73
C ASN A 38 6.74 15.91 -5.13
N ALA A 39 6.82 16.24 -6.42
CA ALA A 39 7.59 17.39 -6.90
C ALA A 39 7.13 18.71 -6.27
N ASP A 40 5.81 18.90 -6.10
CA ASP A 40 5.25 20.10 -5.46
C ASP A 40 5.58 20.14 -3.97
N TYR A 41 5.46 19.00 -3.28
CA TYR A 41 5.87 18.86 -1.88
C TYR A 41 7.37 19.15 -1.68
N ALA A 42 8.22 18.66 -2.57
CA ALA A 42 9.66 18.93 -2.55
C ALA A 42 9.96 20.41 -2.82
N ALA A 43 9.22 21.06 -3.71
CA ALA A 43 9.34 22.50 -3.97
C ALA A 43 8.91 23.32 -2.75
N MET A 44 7.79 22.95 -2.11
CA MET A 44 7.32 23.58 -0.87
C MET A 44 8.34 23.45 0.27
N LEU A 45 8.92 22.26 0.45
CA LEU A 45 9.97 22.04 1.44
C LEU A 45 11.16 22.98 1.22
N ARG A 46 11.68 23.04 -0.02
CA ARG A 46 12.80 23.92 -0.38
C ARG A 46 12.47 25.40 -0.16
N ALA A 47 11.25 25.82 -0.51
CA ALA A 47 10.82 27.20 -0.29
C ALA A 47 10.76 27.53 1.21
N TRP A 48 10.26 26.62 2.05
CA TRP A 48 10.22 26.82 3.50
C TRP A 48 11.62 26.89 4.12
N GLN A 49 12.54 26.05 3.65
CA GLN A 49 13.91 26.02 4.15
C GLN A 49 14.66 27.35 3.95
N GLN A 50 14.30 28.16 2.94
CA GLN A 50 14.90 29.48 2.72
C GLN A 50 14.67 30.47 3.87
N TYR A 51 13.62 30.25 4.68
CA TYR A 51 13.27 31.12 5.80
C TYR A 51 13.76 30.58 7.16
N LEU A 52 14.34 29.37 7.18
CA LEU A 52 14.82 28.77 8.42
C LEU A 52 16.24 29.26 8.76
N PRO A 53 16.56 29.48 10.04
CA PRO A 53 17.93 29.68 10.47
C PRO A 53 18.83 28.54 9.97
N LYS A 54 20.06 28.87 9.54
CA LYS A 54 21.04 27.86 9.13
C LYS A 54 21.28 26.84 10.25
N GLY A 55 21.33 25.56 9.89
CA GLY A 55 21.51 24.46 10.85
C GLY A 55 20.24 24.07 11.62
N THR A 56 19.07 24.60 11.24
CA THR A 56 17.78 24.14 11.78
C THR A 56 17.57 22.67 11.42
N ASP A 57 17.42 21.82 12.43
CA ASP A 57 17.10 20.41 12.24
C ASP A 57 15.62 20.22 11.88
N ALA A 58 15.32 19.17 11.13
CA ALA A 58 13.99 18.88 10.64
C ALA A 58 13.73 17.37 10.58
N PHE A 59 12.48 16.98 10.85
CA PHE A 59 11.98 15.64 10.62
C PHE A 59 10.69 15.71 9.79
N VAL A 60 10.40 14.64 9.07
CA VAL A 60 9.13 14.46 8.36
C VAL A 60 8.09 13.77 9.26
N PHE A 61 6.85 14.22 9.20
CA PHE A 61 5.67 13.52 9.71
C PHE A 61 4.89 12.98 8.51
N ASP A 62 5.07 11.70 8.18
CA ASP A 62 4.57 11.08 6.95
C ASP A 62 3.50 10.00 7.23
N TYR A 63 2.76 9.53 6.22
CA TYR A 63 1.55 8.71 6.41
C TYR A 63 1.55 7.38 5.64
N HIS A 64 2.72 6.78 5.39
CA HIS A 64 2.88 5.50 4.65
C HIS A 64 2.00 4.37 5.16
N PHE A 65 1.63 4.38 6.44
CA PHE A 65 0.94 3.30 7.16
C PHE A 65 -0.48 3.66 7.61
N TRP A 66 -1.06 4.70 7.00
CA TRP A 66 -2.46 5.07 7.23
C TRP A 66 -3.38 4.59 6.10
N TRP A 67 -3.75 5.47 5.16
CA TRP A 67 -4.68 5.11 4.10
C TRP A 67 -4.00 4.36 2.95
N SER A 68 -2.71 4.60 2.73
CA SER A 68 -1.99 4.07 1.57
C SER A 68 -1.97 2.55 1.62
N VAL A 69 -1.65 1.94 2.77
CA VAL A 69 -1.61 0.47 2.90
C VAL A 69 -2.98 -0.16 2.63
N ALA A 70 -4.05 0.41 3.19
CA ALA A 70 -5.40 -0.13 3.01
C ALA A 70 -5.97 0.12 1.61
N LYS A 71 -5.56 1.19 0.92
CA LYS A 71 -6.00 1.49 -0.45
C LYS A 71 -5.18 0.73 -1.49
N ASP A 72 -3.89 0.62 -1.27
CA ASP A 72 -2.94 -0.03 -2.16
C ASP A 72 -3.12 -1.55 -2.20
N LEU A 73 -3.64 -2.16 -1.12
CA LEU A 73 -3.92 -3.60 -1.04
C LEU A 73 -2.70 -4.48 -1.41
N LEU A 74 -1.49 -3.96 -1.15
CA LEU A 74 -0.17 -4.49 -1.52
C LEU A 74 0.13 -4.54 -3.03
N SER A 75 -0.36 -3.56 -3.77
CA SER A 75 0.01 -3.40 -5.18
C SER A 75 1.29 -2.60 -5.40
N THR A 76 1.77 -1.89 -4.38
CA THR A 76 3.02 -1.12 -4.37
C THR A 76 4.04 -1.76 -3.43
N ASP A 77 5.31 -1.75 -3.85
CA ASP A 77 6.44 -2.08 -2.98
C ASP A 77 6.68 -0.95 -1.97
N PHE A 78 5.95 -0.98 -0.86
CA PHE A 78 6.11 0.00 0.21
C PHE A 78 7.49 -0.02 0.85
N ALA A 79 8.13 -1.20 0.94
CA ALA A 79 9.46 -1.30 1.54
C ALA A 79 10.50 -0.60 0.66
N GLY A 80 10.42 -0.76 -0.66
CA GLY A 80 11.25 -0.02 -1.61
C GLY A 80 10.99 1.50 -1.57
N VAL A 81 9.72 1.92 -1.56
CA VAL A 81 9.39 3.35 -1.45
C VAL A 81 9.91 3.97 -0.14
N LEU A 82 9.83 3.25 0.98
CA LEU A 82 10.37 3.71 2.26
C LEU A 82 11.89 3.86 2.23
N HIS A 83 12.60 2.92 1.60
CA HIS A 83 14.05 3.04 1.41
C HIS A 83 14.41 4.31 0.63
N ASP A 84 13.71 4.53 -0.48
CA ASP A 84 13.89 5.73 -1.30
C ASP A 84 13.58 7.00 -0.51
N ASP A 85 12.48 7.02 0.22
CA ASP A 85 12.05 8.17 1.01
C ASP A 85 13.04 8.53 2.12
N VAL A 86 13.49 7.56 2.93
CA VAL A 86 14.43 7.85 4.02
C VAL A 86 15.72 8.50 3.47
N ARG A 87 16.25 7.97 2.36
CA ARG A 87 17.44 8.53 1.71
C ARG A 87 17.17 9.91 1.13
N GLN A 88 16.06 10.08 0.41
CA GLN A 88 15.71 11.34 -0.22
C GLN A 88 15.34 12.44 0.78
N TYR A 89 14.82 12.07 1.95
CA TYR A 89 14.63 13.02 3.06
C TYR A 89 15.98 13.49 3.60
N ALA A 90 16.94 12.58 3.80
CA ALA A 90 18.30 12.96 4.20
C ALA A 90 18.95 13.91 3.17
N ASP A 91 18.82 13.61 1.86
CA ASP A 91 19.28 14.47 0.76
C ASP A 91 18.61 15.86 0.77
N ALA A 92 17.39 15.94 1.31
CA ALA A 92 16.64 17.19 1.48
C ALA A 92 16.88 17.87 2.84
N SER A 93 17.91 17.49 3.58
CA SER A 93 18.19 17.99 4.94
C SER A 93 17.03 17.80 5.92
N VAL A 94 16.34 16.66 5.80
CA VAL A 94 15.31 16.19 6.74
C VAL A 94 15.84 14.93 7.43
N ASN A 95 16.29 15.10 8.67
CA ASN A 95 17.06 14.13 9.45
C ASN A 95 16.17 13.28 10.38
N GLY A 96 15.12 12.69 9.82
CA GLY A 96 14.26 11.76 10.56
C GLY A 96 12.85 11.68 10.02
N MET A 97 12.18 10.58 10.35
CA MET A 97 10.81 10.29 9.96
C MET A 97 9.98 9.83 11.15
N LEU A 98 8.81 10.43 11.32
CA LEU A 98 7.75 9.97 12.19
C LEU A 98 6.60 9.50 11.28
N ALA A 99 6.30 8.20 11.32
CA ALA A 99 5.18 7.65 10.59
C ALA A 99 3.87 7.74 11.39
N CYS A 100 2.94 8.54 10.89
CA CYS A 100 1.55 8.47 11.27
C CYS A 100 0.94 7.18 10.71
N GLN A 101 0.34 6.37 11.58
CA GLN A 101 -0.11 5.04 11.21
C GLN A 101 -1.34 4.60 11.99
N THR A 102 -2.08 3.67 11.40
CA THR A 102 -3.06 2.92 12.19
C THR A 102 -2.33 2.04 13.22
N GLN A 103 -2.98 1.78 14.36
CA GLN A 103 -2.38 0.93 15.41
C GLN A 103 -2.19 -0.54 14.96
N ARG A 104 -2.91 -0.96 13.91
CA ARG A 104 -2.99 -2.34 13.42
C ARG A 104 -2.64 -2.39 11.94
N ASN A 105 -1.32 -2.38 11.65
CA ASN A 105 -0.82 -2.22 10.28
C ASN A 105 0.27 -3.24 9.89
N THR A 106 0.24 -4.45 10.46
CA THR A 106 1.20 -5.53 10.15
C THR A 106 0.60 -6.58 9.22
N PHE A 107 -0.58 -6.36 8.66
CA PHE A 107 -1.25 -7.31 7.77
C PHE A 107 -0.92 -7.00 6.30
N PRO A 108 -0.55 -8.01 5.49
CA PRO A 108 -0.36 -9.42 5.87
C PRO A 108 1.02 -9.75 6.42
N THR A 109 1.92 -8.78 6.36
CA THR A 109 3.28 -8.87 6.87
C THR A 109 3.68 -7.53 7.47
N GLY A 110 4.51 -7.57 8.52
CA GLY A 110 5.14 -6.38 9.11
C GLY A 110 6.39 -5.93 8.37
N LEU A 111 6.72 -6.51 7.21
CA LEU A 111 7.93 -6.18 6.44
C LEU A 111 8.10 -4.68 6.20
N PRO A 112 7.08 -3.90 5.75
CA PRO A 112 7.26 -2.46 5.56
C PRO A 112 7.65 -1.71 6.84
N GLN A 113 7.11 -2.10 7.99
CA GLN A 113 7.45 -1.46 9.28
C GLN A 113 8.85 -1.85 9.75
N ALA A 114 9.24 -3.12 9.60
CA ALA A 114 10.60 -3.57 9.88
C ALA A 114 11.61 -2.87 8.96
N ALA A 115 11.25 -2.69 7.68
CA ALA A 115 12.05 -1.97 6.70
C ALA A 115 12.26 -0.51 7.08
N MET A 116 11.19 0.20 7.43
CA MET A 116 11.30 1.58 7.93
C MET A 116 12.22 1.67 9.15
N ALA A 117 12.09 0.76 10.12
CA ALA A 117 12.94 0.74 11.30
C ALA A 117 14.42 0.54 10.94
N ALA A 118 14.72 -0.39 10.03
CA ALA A 118 16.08 -0.66 9.58
C ALA A 118 16.70 0.53 8.84
N TYR A 119 15.96 1.15 7.91
CA TYR A 119 16.48 2.28 7.13
C TYR A 119 16.66 3.54 7.96
N LEU A 120 15.83 3.76 8.98
CA LEU A 120 16.01 4.88 9.92
C LEU A 120 17.16 4.64 10.91
N TRP A 121 17.46 3.38 11.22
CA TRP A 121 18.55 3.02 12.12
C TRP A 121 19.92 3.10 11.42
N SER A 122 20.01 2.66 10.16
CA SER A 122 21.28 2.61 9.43
C SER A 122 21.12 2.99 7.96
N ALA A 123 21.98 3.91 7.50
CA ALA A 123 22.07 4.30 6.09
C ALA A 123 22.64 3.19 5.18
N ASP A 124 23.30 2.18 5.78
CA ASP A 124 23.86 1.03 5.07
C ASP A 124 22.84 -0.11 4.88
N ALA A 125 21.65 0.01 5.49
CA ALA A 125 20.60 -0.98 5.34
C ALA A 125 20.10 -1.00 3.89
N THR A 126 20.20 -2.17 3.24
CA THR A 126 19.75 -2.36 1.86
C THR A 126 18.43 -3.14 1.81
N PRO A 127 17.58 -2.92 0.79
CA PRO A 127 16.29 -3.60 0.68
C PRO A 127 16.40 -5.13 0.69
N ASP A 128 17.36 -5.70 -0.05
CA ASP A 128 17.52 -7.15 -0.15
C ASP A 128 17.89 -7.80 1.19
N VAL A 129 18.82 -7.19 1.95
CA VAL A 129 19.23 -7.71 3.26
C VAL A 129 18.08 -7.63 4.25
N VAL A 130 17.41 -6.48 4.32
CA VAL A 130 16.32 -6.26 5.28
C VAL A 130 15.14 -7.17 4.98
N GLU A 131 14.79 -7.36 3.70
CA GLU A 131 13.76 -8.31 3.30
C GLU A 131 14.15 -9.76 3.67
N ALA A 132 15.37 -10.18 3.33
CA ALA A 132 15.84 -11.54 3.60
C ALA A 132 15.83 -11.85 5.10
N ASP A 133 16.38 -10.96 5.93
CA ASP A 133 16.44 -11.12 7.38
C ASP A 133 15.04 -11.18 7.99
N TYR A 134 14.16 -10.26 7.58
CA TYR A 134 12.78 -10.24 8.06
C TYR A 134 12.04 -11.53 7.69
N LEU A 135 12.13 -11.96 6.43
CA LEU A 135 11.40 -13.13 5.95
C LEU A 135 11.94 -14.43 6.58
N ALA A 136 13.26 -14.54 6.78
CA ALA A 136 13.86 -15.65 7.52
C ALA A 136 13.32 -15.71 8.96
N ALA A 137 13.24 -14.57 9.66
CA ALA A 137 12.70 -14.51 11.01
C ALA A 137 11.19 -14.84 11.05
N ALA A 138 10.42 -14.29 10.11
CA ALA A 138 8.96 -14.38 10.12
C ALA A 138 8.43 -15.73 9.58
N PHE A 139 9.11 -16.34 8.61
CA PHE A 139 8.63 -17.52 7.87
C PHE A 139 9.58 -18.73 7.93
N GLY A 140 10.81 -18.57 8.41
CA GLY A 140 11.76 -19.69 8.55
C GLY A 140 12.08 -20.35 7.22
N LEU A 141 11.91 -21.67 7.16
CA LEU A 141 12.16 -22.47 5.95
C LEU A 141 11.26 -22.06 4.76
N ASP A 142 10.12 -21.42 5.02
CA ASP A 142 9.19 -20.94 3.99
C ASP A 142 9.44 -19.47 3.57
N ALA A 143 10.56 -18.87 3.98
CA ALA A 143 10.91 -17.48 3.63
C ALA A 143 10.91 -17.23 2.12
N THR A 144 11.51 -18.12 1.34
CA THR A 144 11.53 -18.02 -0.13
C THR A 144 10.12 -18.09 -0.71
N LEU A 145 9.27 -18.99 -0.19
CA LEU A 145 7.88 -19.09 -0.63
C LEU A 145 7.10 -17.79 -0.40
N ALA A 146 7.28 -17.17 0.77
CA ALA A 146 6.65 -15.89 1.10
C ALA A 146 7.17 -14.77 0.20
N ARG A 147 8.50 -14.69 0.01
CA ARG A 147 9.15 -13.71 -0.88
C ARG A 147 8.60 -13.79 -2.29
N ASP A 148 8.68 -14.98 -2.90
CA ASP A 148 8.25 -15.20 -4.28
C ASP A 148 6.79 -14.79 -4.46
N PHE A 149 5.92 -15.16 -3.52
CA PHE A 149 4.52 -14.77 -3.59
C PHE A 149 4.33 -13.24 -3.52
N LEU A 150 4.98 -12.56 -2.57
CA LEU A 150 4.84 -11.11 -2.42
C LEU A 150 5.31 -10.39 -3.69
N HIS A 151 6.47 -10.75 -4.22
CA HIS A 151 7.03 -10.17 -5.46
C HIS A 151 6.16 -10.47 -6.69
N GLU A 152 5.72 -11.72 -6.86
CA GLU A 152 4.82 -12.10 -7.96
C GLU A 152 3.48 -11.35 -7.87
N PHE A 153 2.94 -11.20 -6.65
CA PHE A 153 1.69 -10.50 -6.42
C PHE A 153 1.81 -9.01 -6.75
N THR A 154 2.79 -8.31 -6.17
CA THR A 154 3.07 -6.88 -6.43
C THR A 154 3.36 -6.63 -7.93
N THR A 155 4.10 -7.53 -8.58
CA THR A 155 4.33 -7.45 -10.03
C THR A 155 3.03 -7.62 -10.83
N ALA A 156 2.19 -8.58 -10.45
CA ALA A 156 0.95 -8.88 -11.17
C ALA A 156 -0.10 -7.78 -11.00
N THR A 157 -0.17 -7.14 -9.83
CA THR A 157 -1.03 -5.97 -9.59
C THR A 157 -0.50 -4.75 -10.34
N GLY A 158 0.82 -4.59 -10.40
CA GLY A 158 1.50 -3.44 -10.98
C GLY A 158 1.33 -2.17 -10.14
N ALA A 159 2.10 -1.14 -10.48
CA ALA A 159 2.13 0.11 -9.71
C ALA A 159 0.76 0.79 -9.59
N CYS A 160 0.45 1.27 -8.38
CA CYS A 160 -0.64 2.21 -8.18
C CYS A 160 -0.30 3.55 -8.86
N GLY A 161 -1.21 4.02 -9.71
CA GLY A 161 -1.10 5.36 -10.24
C GLY A 161 -1.27 6.43 -9.16
N HIS A 162 -0.68 7.59 -9.41
CA HIS A 162 -0.71 8.76 -8.54
C HIS A 162 -2.14 9.14 -8.11
N GLY A 163 -2.49 9.05 -6.82
CA GLY A 163 -3.81 9.43 -6.31
C GLY A 163 -4.99 8.65 -6.92
N ASN A 164 -4.72 7.53 -7.60
CA ASN A 164 -5.70 6.90 -8.47
C ASN A 164 -6.55 5.87 -7.74
N LYS A 165 -7.86 5.97 -7.98
CA LYS A 165 -8.85 4.89 -7.84
C LYS A 165 -8.54 3.78 -8.86
N TYR A 166 -7.39 3.12 -8.73
CA TYR A 166 -6.88 2.15 -9.73
C TYR A 166 -7.86 0.99 -9.99
N TRP A 167 -8.80 0.78 -9.05
CA TRP A 167 -9.89 -0.17 -9.12
C TRP A 167 -11.04 0.21 -10.06
N LEU A 168 -11.10 1.45 -10.56
CA LEU A 168 -12.09 1.86 -11.57
C LEU A 168 -11.83 1.13 -12.89
N HIS A 169 -10.61 1.24 -13.40
CA HIS A 169 -10.27 0.73 -14.74
C HIS A 169 -9.10 -0.27 -14.68
N LEU A 170 -9.43 -1.50 -14.31
CA LEU A 170 -8.46 -2.60 -14.31
C LEU A 170 -8.42 -3.32 -15.66
N PRO A 171 -7.26 -3.38 -16.35
CA PRO A 171 -7.14 -4.16 -17.58
C PRO A 171 -7.41 -5.64 -17.33
N LYS A 172 -8.20 -6.29 -18.21
CA LYS A 172 -8.49 -7.75 -18.13
C LYS A 172 -7.22 -8.61 -18.00
N ARG A 173 -6.12 -8.21 -18.65
CA ARG A 173 -4.81 -8.87 -18.54
C ARG A 173 -4.25 -8.85 -17.11
N ARG A 174 -4.37 -7.72 -16.41
CA ARG A 174 -3.91 -7.53 -15.02
C ARG A 174 -4.72 -8.43 -14.09
N VAL A 175 -6.05 -8.39 -14.23
CA VAL A 175 -6.96 -9.26 -13.48
C VAL A 175 -6.64 -10.74 -13.68
N ARG A 176 -6.40 -11.20 -14.92
CA ARG A 176 -5.98 -12.59 -15.17
C ARG A 176 -4.64 -12.92 -14.51
N SER A 177 -3.67 -12.01 -14.58
CA SER A 177 -2.35 -12.23 -13.97
C SER A 177 -2.45 -12.41 -12.46
N VAL A 178 -3.13 -11.50 -11.76
CA VAL A 178 -3.27 -11.56 -10.30
C VAL A 178 -4.05 -12.81 -9.88
N ARG A 179 -5.16 -13.14 -10.56
CA ARG A 179 -5.91 -14.36 -10.25
C ARG A 179 -5.09 -15.63 -10.45
N ARG A 180 -4.16 -15.65 -11.42
CA ARG A 180 -3.25 -16.78 -11.62
C ARG A 180 -2.28 -16.90 -10.44
N VAL A 181 -1.62 -15.81 -10.03
CA VAL A 181 -0.71 -15.80 -8.87
C VAL A 181 -1.44 -16.31 -7.61
N LEU A 182 -2.62 -15.77 -7.32
CA LEU A 182 -3.43 -16.16 -6.16
C LEU A 182 -3.85 -17.64 -6.19
N ARG A 183 -4.14 -18.19 -7.37
CA ARG A 183 -4.50 -19.61 -7.53
C ARG A 183 -3.30 -20.52 -7.29
N THR A 184 -2.11 -20.12 -7.76
CA THR A 184 -0.87 -20.90 -7.58
C THR A 184 -0.38 -20.85 -6.12
N ALA A 185 -0.48 -19.69 -5.47
CA ALA A 185 -0.01 -19.51 -4.09
C ALA A 185 -0.83 -20.29 -3.05
N LEU A 186 -2.16 -20.38 -3.24
CA LEU A 186 -3.08 -20.96 -2.26
C LEU A 186 -2.70 -22.40 -1.82
N PRO A 187 -2.51 -23.39 -2.72
CA PRO A 187 -2.13 -24.73 -2.30
C PRO A 187 -0.73 -24.80 -1.68
N ARG A 188 0.24 -24.01 -2.18
CA ARG A 188 1.62 -23.95 -1.64
C ARG A 188 1.62 -23.46 -0.20
N LEU A 189 0.93 -22.35 0.09
CA LEU A 189 0.81 -21.80 1.44
C LEU A 189 0.03 -22.71 2.40
N ARG A 190 -0.96 -23.46 1.90
CA ARG A 190 -1.65 -24.48 2.72
C ARG A 190 -0.72 -25.62 3.11
N GLY A 191 0.11 -26.09 2.18
CA GLY A 191 1.12 -27.12 2.44
C GLY A 191 2.14 -26.65 3.47
N ALA A 192 2.72 -25.45 3.26
CA ALA A 192 3.65 -24.82 4.20
C ALA A 192 3.03 -24.67 5.60
N LEU A 193 1.80 -24.15 5.70
CA LEU A 193 1.12 -23.97 6.98
C LEU A 193 0.85 -25.31 7.71
N ALA A 194 0.56 -26.37 6.96
CA ALA A 194 0.36 -27.71 7.52
C ALA A 194 1.66 -28.32 8.06
N ALA A 195 2.79 -28.04 7.40
CA ALA A 195 4.12 -28.51 7.79
C ALA A 195 4.78 -27.64 8.88
N ALA A 196 4.33 -26.40 9.07
CA ALA A 196 4.96 -25.46 10.00
C ALA A 196 4.73 -25.85 11.47
N GLU A 197 5.83 -26.13 12.18
CA GLU A 197 5.82 -26.44 13.62
C GLU A 197 6.05 -25.20 14.48
N HIS A 198 6.95 -24.30 14.06
CA HIS A 198 7.29 -23.12 14.84
C HIS A 198 6.12 -22.11 14.91
N PRO A 199 5.72 -21.65 16.11
CA PRO A 199 4.50 -20.87 16.30
C PRO A 199 4.50 -19.53 15.57
N VAL A 200 5.67 -18.87 15.46
CA VAL A 200 5.82 -17.62 14.71
C VAL A 200 5.61 -17.85 13.23
N TRP A 201 6.27 -18.85 12.65
CA TRP A 201 6.18 -19.15 11.22
C TRP A 201 4.77 -19.56 10.84
N LYS A 202 4.14 -20.39 11.67
CA LYS A 202 2.72 -20.78 11.52
C LYS A 202 1.79 -19.57 11.55
N ARG A 203 2.04 -18.58 12.42
CA ARG A 203 1.26 -17.34 12.46
C ARG A 203 1.44 -16.51 11.19
N SER A 204 2.67 -16.29 10.75
CA SER A 204 2.98 -15.54 9.54
C SER A 204 2.37 -16.18 8.29
N LEU A 205 2.51 -17.51 8.15
CA LEU A 205 1.87 -18.28 7.08
C LEU A 205 0.34 -18.20 7.13
N LYS A 206 -0.25 -18.24 8.33
CA LYS A 206 -1.70 -18.07 8.50
C LYS A 206 -2.17 -16.68 8.04
N LEU A 207 -1.45 -15.61 8.39
CA LEU A 207 -1.78 -14.25 7.95
C LEU A 207 -1.68 -14.11 6.42
N LEU A 208 -0.60 -14.63 5.84
CA LEU A 208 -0.39 -14.61 4.39
C LEU A 208 -1.46 -15.45 3.64
N LEU A 209 -1.87 -16.58 4.21
CA LEU A 209 -2.96 -17.39 3.66
C LEU A 209 -4.30 -16.65 3.71
N VAL A 210 -4.63 -15.98 4.82
CA VAL A 210 -5.85 -15.17 4.93
C VAL A 210 -5.82 -14.02 3.92
N PHE A 211 -4.66 -13.41 3.69
CA PHE A 211 -4.48 -12.40 2.66
C PHE A 211 -4.75 -12.94 1.25
N VAL A 212 -4.20 -14.11 0.90
CA VAL A 212 -4.51 -14.74 -0.39
C VAL A 212 -6.00 -15.00 -0.54
N GLN A 213 -6.69 -15.45 0.51
CA GLN A 213 -8.13 -15.69 0.48
C GLN A 213 -8.95 -14.40 0.34
N TYR A 214 -8.55 -13.35 1.06
CA TYR A 214 -9.11 -12.00 0.92
C TYR A 214 -8.97 -11.51 -0.52
N GLN A 215 -7.77 -11.57 -1.07
CA GLN A 215 -7.47 -11.14 -2.43
C GLN A 215 -8.21 -11.99 -3.48
N GLN A 216 -8.37 -13.31 -3.26
CA GLN A 216 -9.16 -14.14 -4.18
C GLN A 216 -10.62 -13.67 -4.29
N LYS A 217 -11.21 -13.25 -3.17
CA LYS A 217 -12.59 -12.72 -3.14
C LYS A 217 -12.66 -11.34 -3.80
N LEU A 218 -11.73 -10.46 -3.47
CA LEU A 218 -11.67 -9.13 -4.07
C LEU A 218 -11.44 -9.18 -5.58
N TRP A 219 -10.46 -9.96 -6.04
CA TRP A 219 -10.14 -10.07 -7.47
C TRP A 219 -11.19 -10.88 -8.26
N ARG A 220 -12.09 -11.61 -7.59
CA ARG A 220 -13.32 -12.12 -8.21
C ARG A 220 -14.26 -10.98 -8.56
N ALA A 221 -14.44 -10.00 -7.66
CA ALA A 221 -15.21 -8.80 -7.93
C ALA A 221 -14.60 -7.97 -9.07
N PHE A 222 -13.28 -7.75 -9.06
CA PHE A 222 -12.59 -7.06 -10.17
C PHE A 222 -12.73 -7.80 -11.50
N ALA A 223 -12.72 -9.13 -11.51
CA ALA A 223 -12.99 -9.88 -12.72
C ALA A 223 -14.43 -9.76 -13.20
N ALA A 224 -15.41 -9.71 -12.29
CA ALA A 224 -16.79 -9.44 -12.65
C ALA A 224 -16.94 -8.04 -13.26
N ARG A 225 -16.38 -7.01 -12.59
CA ARG A 225 -16.38 -5.61 -13.05
C ARG A 225 -15.77 -5.48 -14.44
N ALA A 226 -14.56 -6.00 -14.64
CA ALA A 226 -13.85 -5.92 -15.92
C ALA A 226 -14.58 -6.63 -17.08
N ASN A 227 -15.54 -7.52 -16.79
CA ASN A 227 -16.34 -8.22 -17.81
C ASN A 227 -17.78 -7.69 -17.89
N GLY A 228 -18.11 -6.57 -17.25
CA GLY A 228 -19.48 -6.02 -17.25
C GLY A 228 -20.51 -6.90 -16.55
N ASN A 229 -20.07 -7.76 -15.61
CA ASN A 229 -20.97 -8.63 -14.88
C ASN A 229 -21.63 -7.85 -13.72
N PRO A 230 -22.98 -7.79 -13.65
CA PRO A 230 -23.70 -7.02 -12.62
C PRO A 230 -23.48 -7.54 -11.19
N GLN A 231 -22.97 -8.76 -11.01
CA GLN A 231 -22.66 -9.33 -9.69
C GLN A 231 -21.36 -8.77 -9.06
N ALA A 232 -20.65 -7.86 -9.73
CA ALA A 232 -19.40 -7.30 -9.22
C ALA A 232 -19.57 -6.71 -7.81
N ALA A 233 -20.61 -5.91 -7.59
CA ALA A 233 -20.91 -5.32 -6.29
C ALA A 233 -21.23 -6.39 -5.23
N THR A 234 -21.96 -7.44 -5.59
CA THR A 234 -22.26 -8.59 -4.70
C THR A 234 -20.97 -9.27 -4.24
N PHE A 235 -19.99 -9.46 -5.12
CA PHE A 235 -18.69 -10.05 -4.74
C PHE A 235 -17.86 -9.14 -3.82
N ILE A 236 -18.02 -7.82 -3.89
CA ILE A 236 -17.44 -6.92 -2.88
C ILE A 236 -18.13 -7.12 -1.52
N GLN A 237 -19.46 -7.23 -1.50
CA GLN A 237 -20.20 -7.51 -0.25
C GLN A 237 -19.78 -8.85 0.37
N GLU A 238 -19.56 -9.90 -0.44
CA GLU A 238 -18.99 -11.17 0.03
C GLU A 238 -17.57 -11.00 0.62
N THR A 239 -16.77 -10.10 0.05
CA THR A 239 -15.42 -9.77 0.54
C THR A 239 -15.50 -9.04 1.87
N ILE A 240 -16.40 -8.07 2.02
CA ILE A 240 -16.67 -7.38 3.28
C ILE A 240 -17.13 -8.38 4.35
N ALA A 241 -18.07 -9.26 4.02
CA ALA A 241 -18.56 -10.28 4.95
C ALA A 241 -17.46 -11.26 5.38
N PHE A 242 -16.48 -11.55 4.51
CA PHE A 242 -15.29 -12.33 4.88
C PHE A 242 -14.45 -11.61 5.93
N LEU A 243 -14.19 -10.31 5.74
CA LEU A 243 -13.45 -9.51 6.72
C LEU A 243 -14.18 -9.42 8.06
N GLN A 244 -15.51 -9.18 8.05
CA GLN A 244 -16.34 -9.12 9.26
C GLN A 244 -16.29 -10.42 10.06
N ARG A 245 -16.44 -11.58 9.40
CA ARG A 245 -16.32 -12.89 10.08
C ARG A 245 -14.91 -13.16 10.61
N GLY A 246 -13.89 -12.62 9.95
CA GLY A 246 -12.49 -12.76 10.32
C GLY A 246 -12.00 -11.77 11.37
N GLU A 247 -12.78 -10.72 11.68
CA GLU A 247 -12.33 -9.56 12.47
C GLU A 247 -11.68 -9.96 13.79
N LYS A 248 -12.34 -10.79 14.59
CA LYS A 248 -11.79 -11.24 15.89
C LYS A 248 -10.40 -11.87 15.77
N GLN A 249 -10.12 -12.56 14.66
CA GLN A 249 -8.83 -13.21 14.43
C GLN A 249 -7.80 -12.27 13.81
N LEU A 250 -8.23 -11.27 13.04
CA LEU A 250 -7.36 -10.34 12.30
C LEU A 250 -7.07 -9.05 13.06
N HIS A 251 -7.91 -8.71 14.04
CA HIS A 251 -7.89 -7.42 14.72
C HIS A 251 -6.51 -7.04 15.27
N PRO A 252 -5.71 -7.90 15.94
CA PRO A 252 -4.38 -7.49 16.37
C PRO A 252 -3.37 -7.15 15.25
N TRP A 253 -3.66 -7.44 13.98
CA TRP A 253 -2.75 -7.26 12.84
C TRP A 253 -3.27 -6.29 11.79
N MET A 254 -4.59 -6.17 11.67
CA MET A 254 -5.29 -5.42 10.63
C MET A 254 -6.40 -4.56 11.23
N ASP A 255 -6.45 -3.29 10.86
CA ASP A 255 -7.62 -2.45 11.11
C ASP A 255 -8.80 -2.86 10.19
N THR A 256 -9.52 -3.88 10.64
CA THR A 256 -10.62 -4.49 9.87
C THR A 256 -11.72 -3.49 9.50
N PRO A 257 -12.20 -2.63 10.43
CA PRO A 257 -13.17 -1.58 10.11
C PRO A 257 -12.66 -0.63 9.01
N TYR A 258 -11.36 -0.30 9.03
CA TYR A 258 -10.79 0.59 8.03
C TYR A 258 -10.76 -0.03 6.62
N TYR A 259 -10.37 -1.30 6.49
CA TYR A 259 -10.43 -2.02 5.21
C TYR A 259 -11.87 -2.14 4.70
N ILE A 260 -12.83 -2.43 5.58
CA ILE A 260 -14.26 -2.48 5.21
C ILE A 260 -14.73 -1.11 4.73
N ARG A 261 -14.35 -0.03 5.40
CA ARG A 261 -14.65 1.33 4.98
C ARG A 261 -14.14 1.62 3.57
N ILE A 262 -12.91 1.25 3.22
CA ILE A 262 -12.39 1.44 1.86
C ILE A 262 -13.25 0.70 0.83
N LEU A 263 -13.61 -0.56 1.09
CA LEU A 263 -14.42 -1.35 0.15
C LEU A 263 -15.86 -0.82 0.02
N ARG A 264 -16.47 -0.42 1.14
CA ARG A 264 -17.88 -0.02 1.22
C ARG A 264 -18.11 1.43 0.83
N ASP A 265 -17.25 2.32 1.29
CA ASP A 265 -17.47 3.77 1.27
C ASP A 265 -16.61 4.48 0.22
N GLU A 266 -15.66 3.79 -0.41
CA GLU A 266 -14.92 4.31 -1.56
C GLU A 266 -15.16 3.46 -2.81
N LEU A 267 -14.76 2.18 -2.81
CA LEU A 267 -14.78 1.35 -4.02
C LEU A 267 -16.19 1.13 -4.59
N LEU A 268 -17.17 0.78 -3.76
CA LEU A 268 -18.55 0.56 -4.23
C LEU A 268 -19.21 1.84 -4.77
N PRO A 269 -19.15 2.99 -4.07
CA PRO A 269 -19.62 4.27 -4.60
C PRO A 269 -18.95 4.66 -5.91
N ASP A 270 -17.63 4.45 -6.01
CA ASP A 270 -16.87 4.75 -7.23
C ASP A 270 -17.41 3.99 -8.46
N TRP A 271 -17.74 2.71 -8.30
CA TRP A 271 -18.35 1.92 -9.38
C TRP A 271 -19.77 2.36 -9.71
N ALA A 272 -20.57 2.72 -8.70
CA ALA A 272 -21.93 3.18 -8.92
C ALA A 272 -21.98 4.52 -9.66
N GLU A 273 -21.07 5.45 -9.31
CA GLU A 273 -20.90 6.73 -10.01
C GLU A 273 -20.49 6.51 -11.47
N GLU A 274 -19.49 5.66 -11.72
CA GLU A 274 -19.02 5.33 -13.07
C GLU A 274 -20.13 4.69 -13.93
N ASP A 275 -20.93 3.80 -13.35
CA ASP A 275 -22.08 3.18 -14.04
C ASP A 275 -23.16 4.21 -14.39
N ALA A 276 -23.43 5.16 -13.49
CA ALA A 276 -24.36 6.25 -13.74
C ALA A 276 -23.87 7.19 -14.85
N THR A 277 -22.57 7.53 -14.86
CA THR A 277 -21.96 8.34 -15.92
C THR A 277 -22.04 7.64 -17.27
N MET A 278 -21.70 6.35 -17.34
CA MET A 278 -21.80 5.56 -18.57
C MET A 278 -23.25 5.44 -19.07
N ALA A 279 -24.22 5.25 -18.17
CA ALA A 279 -25.63 5.17 -18.53
C ALA A 279 -26.18 6.52 -19.03
N ALA A 280 -25.65 7.64 -18.55
CA ALA A 280 -26.01 8.98 -18.99
C ALA A 280 -25.39 9.38 -20.35
N GLY A 281 -24.46 8.57 -20.89
CA GLY A 281 -23.78 8.86 -22.17
C GLY A 281 -22.83 10.06 -22.10
N VAL A 282 -22.32 10.38 -20.91
CA VAL A 282 -21.34 11.46 -20.64
C VAL A 282 -19.93 10.90 -20.67
#